data_AF-A0A671KCM4-F1
#
_entry.id   AF-A0A671KCM4-F1
#
_cell.length_a   1.000
_cell.length_b   1.000
_cell.length_c   1.000
_cell.angle_alpha   90.00
_cell.angle_beta   90.00
_cell.angle_gamma   90.00
#
_symmetry.space_group_name_H-M   'P 1'
#
loop_
_entity.id
_entity.type
_entity.pdbx_description
1 polymer ?
#
loop_
_entity_poly.entity_id
_entity_poly.type
_entity_poly.pdbx_seq_one_letter_code
_entity_poly.pdbx_strand_id
1 'polypeptide(L)'
;MPFSRGKKRTTSKIPKLNPKGLENQDGPQTKRSSSSPQGAPKKRTAFVDITNAHKIELSNPIKKKDPVKKLQKKVSVLSKNVNLKSVINSEEKLEELKNVECNIEKLEEPSSKAPIPQHLLPPKIPPEFDIDSEHLSDSTHTVEYAKDIFDYLKSREETFVLQDYMADQPNLNSNMRAILVDWLVEVQENFELNHETLYLAVKMTDHYLAVSQAKRESLQLIGSTTMLIASKFEERAPPCVDDFLYICDDAYKRSQLIAMEISILQALNFDINIPVPYRFLRRYAKCVNAGMDTLTLARFICELSLLEMEFVPVRASLLASACLLIALVTKDLGGWTQCLQFHSGYSVEDLAPVVRKLHDMLISPPDSKLAVVRSKYAHKVFFEVALMPTVSLETLERFLK
;
A
#
# COMPACT_ATOMS: atom_id res chain seq x y z
N MET A 1 -83.56 -2.56 25.38
CA MET A 1 -83.30 -3.81 24.61
C MET A 1 -81.83 -3.81 24.17
N PRO A 2 -81.17 -4.95 23.88
CA PRO A 2 -81.15 -6.18 24.66
C PRO A 2 -79.72 -6.70 25.00
N PHE A 3 -79.65 -7.47 26.09
CA PHE A 3 -78.62 -8.43 26.56
C PHE A 3 -77.25 -8.64 25.85
N SER A 4 -76.19 -8.16 26.49
CA SER A 4 -75.24 -8.93 27.34
C SER A 4 -74.76 -10.38 27.03
N ARG A 5 -73.44 -10.59 27.24
CA ARG A 5 -72.64 -11.83 27.58
C ARG A 5 -71.90 -12.54 26.41
N GLY A 6 -70.63 -12.96 26.52
CA GLY A 6 -69.53 -12.60 27.45
C GLY A 6 -68.71 -13.77 28.08
N LYS A 7 -67.58 -13.43 28.76
CA LYS A 7 -66.62 -14.30 29.53
C LYS A 7 -65.66 -15.15 28.64
N LYS A 8 -64.41 -15.54 29.02
CA LYS A 8 -63.42 -15.28 30.11
C LYS A 8 -62.00 -15.71 29.57
N ARG A 9 -60.82 -15.80 30.25
CA ARG A 9 -60.39 -15.81 31.67
C ARG A 9 -58.88 -15.41 31.85
N THR A 10 -58.57 -14.46 32.75
CA THR A 10 -57.39 -14.32 33.68
C THR A 10 -55.92 -14.62 33.31
N THR A 11 -55.06 -13.65 33.67
CA THR A 11 -53.75 -13.72 34.42
C THR A 11 -52.44 -14.24 33.79
N SER A 12 -51.61 -13.28 33.37
CA SER A 12 -50.23 -12.98 33.88
C SER A 12 -49.41 -14.06 34.63
N LYS A 13 -48.15 -14.24 34.20
CA LYS A 13 -46.93 -14.38 35.04
C LYS A 13 -45.66 -14.14 34.21
N ILE A 14 -44.57 -13.70 34.87
CA ILE A 14 -43.25 -13.41 34.25
C ILE A 14 -42.27 -14.60 34.52
N PRO A 15 -40.96 -14.53 34.21
CA PRO A 15 -40.29 -15.41 33.26
C PRO A 15 -39.63 -16.64 33.90
N LYS A 16 -38.91 -17.43 33.08
CA LYS A 16 -37.89 -18.36 33.56
C LYS A 16 -36.58 -18.23 32.76
N LEU A 17 -35.47 -18.09 33.49
CA LEU A 17 -34.13 -18.48 33.04
C LEU A 17 -34.08 -20.03 32.95
N ASN A 18 -33.09 -20.72 32.39
CA ASN A 18 -31.62 -20.55 32.34
C ASN A 18 -31.09 -21.57 31.27
N PRO A 19 -29.77 -21.76 31.02
CA PRO A 19 -28.60 -21.16 31.64
C PRO A 19 -27.55 -20.58 30.66
N LYS A 20 -26.44 -20.09 31.24
CA LYS A 20 -25.12 -19.97 30.61
C LYS A 20 -24.69 -21.32 29.99
N GLY A 21 -23.82 -21.39 28.98
CA GLY A 21 -22.79 -20.44 28.60
C GLY A 21 -21.44 -20.89 29.15
N LEU A 22 -20.63 -21.52 28.29
CA LEU A 22 -19.23 -21.88 28.50
C LEU A 22 -18.49 -21.57 27.19
N GLU A 23 -17.23 -21.17 27.31
CA GLU A 23 -16.48 -20.57 26.21
C GLU A 23 -15.82 -21.60 25.29
N ASN A 24 -15.58 -21.18 24.05
CA ASN A 24 -14.27 -21.35 23.44
C ASN A 24 -13.99 -20.14 22.55
N GLN A 25 -12.74 -19.69 22.54
CA GLN A 25 -12.31 -18.48 21.86
C GLN A 25 -11.67 -18.85 20.52
N ASP A 26 -12.05 -18.14 19.45
CA ASP A 26 -11.25 -18.04 18.23
C ASP A 26 -10.97 -16.55 17.97
N GLY A 27 -9.71 -16.24 17.68
CA GLY A 27 -9.22 -14.85 17.66
C GLY A 27 -9.72 -14.02 16.47
N PRO A 28 -9.49 -12.68 16.49
CA PRO A 28 -9.92 -11.79 15.44
C PRO A 28 -9.13 -12.01 14.14
N GLN A 29 -9.64 -12.88 13.26
CA GLN A 29 -9.21 -12.88 11.87
C GLN A 29 -9.55 -11.53 11.24
N THR A 30 -8.51 -10.75 10.91
CA THR A 30 -8.60 -9.57 10.06
C THR A 30 -9.11 -9.98 8.68
N LYS A 31 -10.43 -9.87 8.49
CA LYS A 31 -11.08 -10.20 7.22
C LYS A 31 -10.50 -9.28 6.14
N ARG A 32 -9.79 -9.88 5.18
CA ARG A 32 -9.39 -9.21 3.94
C ARG A 32 -10.61 -8.54 3.31
N SER A 33 -10.42 -7.36 2.74
CA SER A 33 -11.39 -6.75 1.82
C SER A 33 -11.76 -7.74 0.72
N SER A 34 -13.03 -7.73 0.31
CA SER A 34 -13.53 -8.58 -0.78
C SER A 34 -12.79 -8.29 -2.08
N SER A 35 -12.44 -9.35 -2.80
CA SER A 35 -11.66 -9.33 -4.05
C SER A 35 -12.26 -8.46 -5.17
N SER A 36 -11.42 -8.09 -6.11
CA SER A 36 -11.76 -7.34 -7.32
C SER A 36 -12.84 -8.05 -8.17
N PRO A 37 -13.77 -7.31 -8.81
CA PRO A 37 -14.85 -7.89 -9.61
C PRO A 37 -14.46 -8.26 -11.06
N GLN A 38 -13.17 -8.26 -11.42
CA GLN A 38 -12.71 -8.71 -12.74
C GLN A 38 -12.22 -10.16 -12.76
N GLY A 39 -12.34 -10.80 -13.93
CA GLY A 39 -11.70 -12.08 -14.22
C GLY A 39 -10.20 -11.92 -14.54
N ALA A 40 -9.61 -12.89 -15.24
CA ALA A 40 -8.18 -12.96 -15.53
C ALA A 40 -7.58 -11.62 -16.04
N PRO A 41 -6.34 -11.26 -15.62
CA PRO A 41 -5.76 -9.93 -15.85
C PRO A 41 -5.84 -9.45 -17.29
N LYS A 42 -6.31 -8.21 -17.48
CA LYS A 42 -6.44 -7.62 -18.82
C LYS A 42 -5.08 -7.17 -19.35
N LYS A 43 -4.60 -7.82 -20.40
CA LYS A 43 -3.42 -7.35 -21.17
C LYS A 43 -3.75 -6.00 -21.84
N ARG A 44 -3.00 -4.94 -21.52
CA ARG A 44 -2.86 -3.74 -22.38
C ARG A 44 -1.47 -3.13 -22.22
N THR A 45 -0.88 -2.61 -23.28
CA THR A 45 0.29 -1.73 -23.15
C THR A 45 -0.15 -0.33 -22.71
N ALA A 46 0.74 0.43 -22.08
CA ALA A 46 0.38 1.75 -21.52
C ALA A 46 0.03 2.80 -22.59
N PHE A 47 0.39 2.59 -23.86
CA PHE A 47 0.36 3.62 -24.90
C PHE A 47 -0.44 3.24 -26.18
N VAL A 48 -1.27 2.18 -26.15
CA VAL A 48 -2.01 1.64 -27.31
C VAL A 48 -2.64 2.73 -28.19
N ASP A 49 -3.42 3.64 -27.59
CA ASP A 49 -4.24 4.62 -28.31
C ASP A 49 -3.47 5.87 -28.79
N ILE A 50 -2.14 5.91 -28.58
CA ILE A 50 -1.31 7.12 -28.75
C ILE A 50 -0.16 6.87 -29.73
N THR A 51 -0.12 5.70 -30.39
CA THR A 51 0.92 5.34 -31.37
C THR A 51 0.35 5.02 -32.76
N ASN A 52 0.02 6.09 -33.52
CA ASN A 52 -0.03 6.03 -34.99
C ASN A 52 1.40 5.90 -35.58
N ALA A 53 2.09 4.79 -35.28
CA ALA A 53 3.37 4.43 -35.88
C ALA A 53 3.68 2.92 -35.72
N HIS A 54 3.68 2.21 -36.85
CA HIS A 54 4.40 0.98 -37.17
C HIS A 54 4.80 -0.02 -36.07
N LYS A 55 4.31 -1.27 -36.20
CA LYS A 55 5.08 -2.45 -35.78
C LYS A 55 6.45 -2.42 -36.47
N ILE A 56 7.53 -2.38 -35.70
CA ILE A 56 8.90 -2.53 -36.20
C ILE A 56 9.40 -3.94 -35.85
N GLU A 57 9.45 -4.82 -36.84
CA GLU A 57 10.15 -6.10 -36.70
C GLU A 57 11.67 -5.86 -36.70
N LEU A 58 12.30 -5.98 -35.53
CA LEU A 58 13.76 -5.98 -35.39
C LEU A 58 14.36 -7.29 -35.93
N SER A 59 14.37 -7.42 -37.25
CA SER A 59 15.10 -8.48 -37.95
C SER A 59 16.59 -8.13 -38.08
N ASN A 60 17.46 -9.11 -37.87
CA ASN A 60 18.84 -9.09 -38.37
C ASN A 60 19.38 -10.54 -38.48
N PRO A 61 20.23 -10.89 -39.47
CA PRO A 61 20.30 -12.26 -39.95
C PRO A 61 21.65 -12.98 -39.75
N ILE A 62 21.63 -14.19 -39.18
CA ILE A 62 22.73 -15.16 -39.29
C ILE A 62 22.18 -16.53 -39.75
N LYS A 63 22.92 -17.20 -40.64
CA LYS A 63 22.45 -18.35 -41.43
C LYS A 63 22.69 -19.69 -40.70
N LYS A 64 21.75 -20.63 -40.87
CA LYS A 64 21.90 -22.04 -40.42
C LYS A 64 22.99 -22.78 -41.20
N LYS A 65 23.70 -23.71 -40.54
CA LYS A 65 24.17 -24.98 -41.13
C LYS A 65 24.48 -26.04 -40.06
N ASP A 66 23.93 -27.23 -40.28
CA ASP A 66 24.09 -28.49 -39.52
C ASP A 66 24.63 -29.57 -40.48
N PRO A 67 24.98 -30.81 -40.05
CA PRO A 67 25.44 -31.31 -38.74
C PRO A 67 26.74 -32.18 -38.88
N VAL A 68 27.20 -32.89 -37.82
CA VAL A 68 27.54 -34.36 -37.82
C VAL A 68 28.25 -34.89 -36.53
N LYS A 69 27.66 -35.97 -35.97
CA LYS A 69 28.16 -37.12 -35.15
C LYS A 69 29.45 -37.06 -34.28
N LYS A 70 29.23 -37.16 -32.95
CA LYS A 70 29.73 -38.17 -31.96
C LYS A 70 31.09 -38.91 -32.15
N LEU A 71 31.86 -38.95 -31.06
CA LEU A 71 32.51 -40.19 -30.54
C LEU A 71 32.50 -40.20 -28.97
N GLN A 72 33.02 -41.26 -28.31
CA GLN A 72 32.72 -41.59 -26.90
C GLN A 72 33.94 -41.97 -26.02
N LYS A 73 33.89 -41.61 -24.71
CA LYS A 73 34.14 -42.45 -23.50
C LYS A 73 34.07 -41.55 -22.25
N LYS A 74 33.21 -41.80 -21.24
CA LYS A 74 33.24 -42.81 -20.14
C LYS A 74 34.21 -42.49 -18.99
N VAL A 75 33.65 -42.00 -17.87
CA VAL A 75 34.06 -42.28 -16.47
C VAL A 75 32.77 -42.57 -15.68
N SER A 76 32.85 -43.29 -14.55
CA SER A 76 31.72 -43.99 -13.89
C SER A 76 31.08 -43.28 -12.69
N VAL A 77 29.84 -43.66 -12.41
CA VAL A 77 28.97 -43.18 -11.32
C VAL A 77 29.22 -43.94 -10.01
N LEU A 78 29.00 -43.29 -8.87
CA LEU A 78 28.57 -43.97 -7.64
C LEU A 78 27.46 -43.16 -6.94
N SER A 79 26.27 -43.75 -6.85
CA SER A 79 25.11 -43.20 -6.13
C SER A 79 24.36 -44.36 -5.46
N LYS A 80 23.77 -44.12 -4.30
CA LYS A 80 22.94 -45.11 -3.58
C LYS A 80 21.74 -44.43 -2.91
N ASN A 81 20.56 -44.73 -3.41
CA ASN A 81 19.31 -44.60 -2.67
C ASN A 81 19.01 -45.93 -1.97
N VAL A 82 18.49 -45.89 -0.75
CA VAL A 82 17.65 -46.96 -0.18
C VAL A 82 16.49 -46.29 0.55
N ASN A 83 15.29 -46.84 0.42
CA ASN A 83 14.08 -46.41 1.11
C ASN A 83 13.32 -47.68 1.52
N LEU A 84 12.87 -47.77 2.77
CA LEU A 84 12.11 -48.91 3.31
C LEU A 84 11.24 -48.46 4.49
N LYS A 85 10.00 -48.92 4.53
CA LYS A 85 9.04 -48.71 5.65
C LYS A 85 8.85 -50.02 6.41
N SER A 86 8.86 -49.98 7.74
CA SER A 86 8.41 -51.10 8.60
C SER A 86 7.83 -50.63 9.94
N VAL A 87 6.58 -50.20 9.85
CA VAL A 87 5.47 -50.28 10.83
C VAL A 87 5.73 -51.02 12.17
N ILE A 88 5.45 -50.32 13.29
CA ILE A 88 4.99 -50.78 14.64
C ILE A 88 5.80 -51.89 15.36
N ASN A 89 6.45 -51.55 16.50
CA ASN A 89 5.89 -51.75 17.86
C ASN A 89 6.87 -51.33 18.98
N SER A 90 6.42 -50.58 19.99
CA SER A 90 6.92 -50.53 21.40
C SER A 90 6.39 -49.30 22.15
N GLU A 91 5.43 -49.49 23.07
CA GLU A 91 4.83 -48.40 23.88
C GLU A 91 5.61 -48.09 25.18
N GLU A 92 6.88 -48.50 25.26
CA GLU A 92 7.68 -48.56 26.51
C GLU A 92 8.70 -47.41 26.69
N LYS A 93 8.42 -46.22 26.14
CA LYS A 93 9.29 -45.02 26.33
C LYS A 93 8.55 -43.72 26.70
N LEU A 94 7.46 -43.85 27.46
CA LEU A 94 6.67 -42.70 27.93
C LEU A 94 6.68 -42.44 29.45
N GLU A 95 7.59 -43.08 30.21
CA GLU A 95 7.68 -42.89 31.68
C GLU A 95 9.04 -42.34 32.18
N GLU A 96 10.15 -42.51 31.47
CA GLU A 96 11.48 -42.01 31.91
C GLU A 96 11.70 -40.48 31.75
N LEU A 97 10.71 -39.71 31.30
CA LEU A 97 10.82 -38.25 31.07
C LEU A 97 10.04 -37.38 32.08
N LYS A 98 9.57 -37.94 33.21
CA LYS A 98 8.78 -37.19 34.20
C LYS A 98 9.57 -36.63 35.40
N ASN A 99 10.80 -37.07 35.65
CA ASN A 99 11.60 -36.69 36.83
C ASN A 99 12.84 -35.84 36.49
N VAL A 100 12.70 -34.87 35.58
CA VAL A 100 13.62 -33.73 35.51
C VAL A 100 12.89 -32.53 36.12
N GLU A 101 13.05 -32.35 37.43
CA GLU A 101 12.69 -31.09 38.08
C GLU A 101 13.62 -30.01 37.52
N CYS A 102 13.10 -29.21 36.59
CA CYS A 102 13.78 -28.02 36.13
C CYS A 102 13.77 -27.01 37.28
N ASN A 103 14.87 -26.95 38.04
CA ASN A 103 15.13 -25.89 39.00
C ASN A 103 15.21 -24.57 38.25
N ILE A 104 14.06 -23.92 38.10
CA ILE A 104 13.97 -22.50 37.78
C ILE A 104 14.45 -21.78 39.03
N GLU A 105 15.77 -21.62 39.12
CA GLU A 105 16.37 -20.64 40.01
C GLU A 105 15.65 -19.31 39.76
N LYS A 106 15.14 -18.69 40.83
CA LYS A 106 14.57 -17.36 40.72
C LYS A 106 15.69 -16.43 40.26
N LEU A 107 15.60 -15.97 39.01
CA LEU A 107 16.34 -14.81 38.54
C LEU A 107 16.00 -13.65 39.48
N GLU A 108 16.90 -13.35 40.41
CA GLU A 108 16.81 -12.16 41.23
C GLU A 108 16.79 -10.94 40.30
N GLU A 109 15.82 -10.04 40.46
CA GLU A 109 15.79 -8.84 39.65
C GLU A 109 17.09 -8.04 39.90
N PRO A 110 17.89 -7.71 38.86
CA PRO A 110 19.12 -6.97 39.05
C PRO A 110 18.81 -5.55 39.53
N SER A 111 18.87 -5.36 40.85
CA SER A 111 18.49 -4.16 41.58
C SER A 111 19.53 -3.03 41.46
N SER A 112 19.73 -2.58 40.21
CA SER A 112 20.32 -1.28 39.86
C SER A 112 20.26 -1.09 38.34
N LYS A 113 19.06 -0.97 37.77
CA LYS A 113 18.90 -0.55 36.37
C LYS A 113 19.50 0.84 36.21
N ALA A 114 20.64 0.95 35.52
CA ALA A 114 21.21 2.24 35.14
C ALA A 114 20.16 3.05 34.36
N PRO A 115 20.13 4.40 34.49
CA PRO A 115 19.14 5.22 33.79
C PRO A 115 19.20 4.94 32.28
N ILE A 116 18.07 4.52 31.71
CA ILE A 116 17.94 4.32 30.27
C ILE A 116 18.30 5.65 29.58
N PRO A 117 19.24 5.66 28.61
CA PRO A 117 19.60 6.87 27.88
C PRO A 117 18.37 7.59 27.34
N GLN A 118 18.36 8.93 27.40
CA GLN A 118 17.16 9.71 27.05
C GLN A 118 16.65 9.48 25.62
N HIS A 119 17.52 9.06 24.69
CA HIS A 119 17.18 8.71 23.31
C HIS A 119 16.62 7.27 23.14
N LEU A 120 16.54 6.49 24.22
CA LEU A 120 15.92 5.16 24.29
C LEU A 120 14.70 5.15 25.23
N LEU A 121 14.27 6.33 25.70
CA LEU A 121 12.99 6.50 26.39
C LEU A 121 11.92 6.79 25.34
N PRO A 122 10.73 6.16 25.39
CA PRO A 122 9.63 6.48 24.48
C PRO A 122 9.28 7.97 24.51
N PRO A 123 8.92 8.57 23.36
CA PRO A 123 8.63 9.99 23.27
C PRO A 123 7.42 10.35 24.14
N LYS A 124 7.54 11.44 24.91
CA LYS A 124 6.49 11.89 25.83
C LYS A 124 5.37 12.59 25.06
N ILE A 125 4.35 11.83 24.68
CA ILE A 125 3.12 12.35 24.08
C ILE A 125 2.20 12.88 25.20
N PRO A 126 1.67 14.12 25.11
CA PRO A 126 0.62 14.61 26.01
C PRO A 126 -0.65 13.75 25.87
N PRO A 127 -1.37 13.39 26.96
CA PRO A 127 -2.54 12.50 26.89
C PRO A 127 -3.63 12.95 25.91
N GLU A 128 -3.80 14.25 25.71
CA GLU A 128 -4.71 14.85 24.73
C GLU A 128 -4.35 14.60 23.25
N PHE A 129 -3.14 14.10 23.00
CA PHE A 129 -2.63 13.70 21.68
C PHE A 129 -2.19 12.24 21.62
N ASP A 130 -2.44 11.43 22.66
CA ASP A 130 -2.21 9.98 22.60
C ASP A 130 -3.33 9.31 21.81
N ILE A 131 -2.98 8.80 20.63
CA ILE A 131 -3.91 8.13 19.71
C ILE A 131 -3.70 6.62 19.66
N ASP A 132 -2.82 6.07 20.51
CA ASP A 132 -2.35 4.68 20.46
C ASP A 132 -2.55 3.90 21.76
N SER A 133 -2.79 4.58 22.89
CA SER A 133 -3.09 4.00 24.21
C SER A 133 -4.09 2.82 24.19
N GLU A 134 -5.13 2.87 23.34
CA GLU A 134 -6.12 1.78 23.19
C GLU A 134 -5.52 0.45 22.72
N HIS A 135 -4.33 0.46 22.10
CA HIS A 135 -3.67 -0.73 21.53
C HIS A 135 -2.42 -1.16 22.33
N LEU A 136 -2.20 -0.64 23.54
CA LEU A 136 -1.06 -1.01 24.41
C LEU A 136 -0.95 -2.51 24.73
N SER A 137 -2.03 -3.27 24.56
CA SER A 137 -2.09 -4.73 24.74
C SER A 137 -1.86 -5.54 23.46
N ASP A 138 -1.80 -4.90 22.30
CA ASP A 138 -1.64 -5.57 21.00
C ASP A 138 -0.21 -5.42 20.46
N SER A 139 0.58 -6.49 20.61
CA SER A 139 1.97 -6.57 20.14
C SER A 139 2.13 -6.45 18.62
N THR A 140 1.05 -6.49 17.83
CA THR A 140 1.10 -6.24 16.38
C THR A 140 1.06 -4.75 16.02
N HIS A 141 0.68 -3.87 16.95
CA HIS A 141 0.58 -2.42 16.71
C HIS A 141 1.85 -1.64 17.07
N THR A 142 2.76 -2.21 17.89
CA THR A 142 4.06 -1.63 18.30
C THR A 142 3.99 -0.14 18.66
N VAL A 143 2.99 0.20 19.49
CA VAL A 143 2.58 1.57 19.80
C VAL A 143 3.70 2.41 20.43
N GLU A 144 4.58 1.77 21.17
CA GLU A 144 5.73 2.37 21.86
C GLU A 144 6.75 2.98 20.89
N TYR A 145 6.78 2.52 19.63
CA TYR A 145 7.61 3.07 18.55
C TYR A 145 6.80 3.93 17.56
N ALA A 146 5.47 3.99 17.67
CA ALA A 146 4.62 4.53 16.61
C ALA A 146 4.94 5.99 16.27
N LYS A 147 5.21 6.83 17.27
CA LYS A 147 5.64 8.22 17.01
C LYS A 147 7.05 8.29 16.42
N ASP A 148 8.02 7.55 16.96
CA ASP A 148 9.41 7.57 16.47
C ASP A 148 9.50 7.10 15.00
N ILE A 149 8.68 6.12 14.61
CA ILE A 149 8.54 5.67 13.22
C ILE A 149 8.04 6.81 12.32
N PHE A 150 7.05 7.59 12.73
CA PHE A 150 6.54 8.70 11.92
C PHE A 150 7.45 9.93 11.93
N ASP A 151 8.14 10.22 13.04
CA ASP A 151 9.20 11.24 13.11
C ASP A 151 10.39 10.87 12.20
N TYR A 152 10.78 9.59 12.16
CA TYR A 152 11.77 9.06 11.23
C TYR A 152 11.31 9.17 9.77
N LEU A 153 10.08 8.74 9.45
CA LEU A 153 9.55 8.83 8.09
C LEU A 153 9.46 10.29 7.61
N LYS A 154 9.11 11.24 8.49
CA LYS A 154 9.15 12.67 8.20
C LYS A 154 10.57 13.19 7.99
N SER A 155 11.50 12.93 8.89
CA SER A 155 12.89 13.39 8.72
C SER A 155 13.57 12.77 7.48
N ARG A 156 13.16 11.57 7.09
CA ARG A 156 13.62 10.88 5.87
C ARG A 156 12.99 11.41 4.58
N GLU A 157 11.75 11.91 4.58
CA GLU A 157 11.12 12.37 3.32
C GLU A 157 11.84 13.57 2.69
N GLU A 158 12.55 14.36 3.50
CA GLU A 158 13.40 15.46 3.06
C GLU A 158 14.53 15.02 2.11
N THR A 159 15.03 13.77 2.22
CA THR A 159 16.03 13.23 1.28
C THR A 159 15.42 12.72 -0.04
N PHE A 160 14.09 12.78 -0.18
CA PHE A 160 13.33 12.33 -1.36
C PHE A 160 12.47 13.45 -1.98
N VAL A 161 12.74 14.71 -1.65
CA VAL A 161 12.11 15.86 -2.32
C VAL A 161 12.73 16.04 -3.71
N LEU A 162 11.92 15.82 -4.75
CA LEU A 162 12.28 16.09 -6.14
C LEU A 162 11.99 17.54 -6.55
N GLN A 163 12.62 17.97 -7.65
CA GLN A 163 12.18 19.13 -8.42
C GLN A 163 11.35 18.65 -9.64
N ASP A 164 10.80 19.57 -10.44
CA ASP A 164 10.25 19.21 -11.75
C ASP A 164 11.39 18.83 -12.71
N TYR A 165 11.66 17.53 -12.80
CA TYR A 165 12.67 16.93 -13.67
C TYR A 165 12.21 16.80 -15.14
N MET A 166 10.97 17.18 -15.48
CA MET A 166 10.44 16.95 -16.82
C MET A 166 11.14 17.81 -17.88
N ALA A 167 11.72 18.94 -17.48
CA ALA A 167 12.55 19.78 -18.33
C ALA A 167 13.84 19.08 -18.80
N ASP A 168 14.37 18.14 -18.01
CA ASP A 168 15.61 17.40 -18.30
C ASP A 168 15.38 16.12 -19.15
N GLN A 169 14.13 15.83 -19.52
CA GLN A 169 13.72 14.63 -20.25
C GLN A 169 13.38 14.93 -21.74
N PRO A 170 14.36 14.94 -22.66
CA PRO A 170 14.19 15.43 -24.04
C PRO A 170 13.25 14.59 -24.93
N ASN A 171 12.77 13.43 -24.46
CA ASN A 171 11.88 12.54 -25.22
C ASN A 171 10.52 12.30 -24.54
N LEU A 172 10.28 12.88 -23.36
CA LEU A 172 9.06 12.68 -22.57
C LEU A 172 8.31 14.00 -22.32
N ASN A 173 7.15 13.91 -21.67
CA ASN A 173 6.44 15.05 -21.09
C ASN A 173 5.49 14.58 -19.97
N SER A 174 4.95 15.51 -19.20
CA SER A 174 4.07 15.26 -18.05
C SER A 174 2.87 14.36 -18.40
N ASN A 175 2.28 14.52 -19.59
CA ASN A 175 1.18 13.68 -20.03
C ASN A 175 1.63 12.21 -20.27
N MET A 176 2.80 11.97 -20.88
CA MET A 176 3.33 10.60 -21.01
C MET A 176 3.56 9.92 -19.65
N ARG A 177 3.94 10.68 -18.62
CA ARG A 177 4.02 10.20 -17.24
C ARG A 177 2.63 9.90 -16.66
N ALA A 178 1.67 10.82 -16.80
CA ALA A 178 0.31 10.62 -16.31
C ALA A 178 -0.35 9.36 -16.92
N ILE A 179 -0.16 9.13 -18.22
CA ILE A 179 -0.60 7.91 -18.94
C ILE A 179 0.06 6.64 -18.36
N LEU A 180 1.35 6.69 -18.02
CA LEU A 180 2.01 5.57 -17.35
C LEU A 180 1.41 5.31 -15.97
N VAL A 181 1.15 6.37 -15.19
CA VAL A 181 0.60 6.25 -13.82
C VAL A 181 -0.83 5.71 -13.83
N ASP A 182 -1.70 6.18 -14.75
CA ASP A 182 -3.05 5.63 -14.97
C ASP A 182 -3.00 4.12 -15.30
N TRP A 183 -2.06 3.70 -16.15
CA TRP A 183 -1.81 2.28 -16.42
C TRP A 183 -1.29 1.52 -15.19
N LEU A 184 -0.42 2.11 -14.36
CA LEU A 184 0.07 1.48 -13.13
C LEU A 184 -1.03 1.28 -12.07
N VAL A 185 -2.06 2.13 -12.05
CA VAL A 185 -3.25 1.92 -11.20
C VAL A 185 -4.01 0.67 -11.66
N GLU A 186 -4.15 0.43 -12.98
CA GLU A 186 -4.70 -0.86 -13.45
C GLU A 186 -3.80 -2.03 -13.10
N VAL A 187 -2.48 -1.91 -13.17
CA VAL A 187 -1.56 -3.00 -12.77
C VAL A 187 -1.76 -3.35 -11.29
N GLN A 188 -1.91 -2.35 -10.42
CA GLN A 188 -2.20 -2.56 -9.00
C GLN A 188 -3.57 -3.24 -8.76
N GLU A 189 -4.62 -2.85 -9.47
CA GLU A 189 -5.94 -3.50 -9.34
C GLU A 189 -5.99 -4.92 -9.97
N ASN A 190 -5.31 -5.16 -11.11
CA ASN A 190 -5.25 -6.47 -11.77
C ASN A 190 -4.47 -7.52 -10.96
N PHE A 191 -3.50 -7.10 -10.14
CA PHE A 191 -2.70 -7.96 -9.27
C PHE A 191 -3.12 -7.89 -7.78
N GLU A 192 -4.19 -7.16 -7.45
CA GLU A 192 -4.69 -6.91 -6.08
C GLU A 192 -3.60 -6.40 -5.10
N LEU A 193 -2.64 -5.60 -5.59
CA LEU A 193 -1.52 -5.09 -4.78
C LEU A 193 -1.98 -4.07 -3.75
N ASN A 194 -1.19 -3.94 -2.67
CA ASN A 194 -1.36 -2.88 -1.69
C ASN A 194 -1.19 -1.49 -2.33
N HIS A 195 -1.83 -0.49 -1.74
CA HIS A 195 -1.77 0.87 -2.31
C HIS A 195 -0.36 1.45 -2.15
N GLU A 196 0.33 1.20 -1.03
CA GLU A 196 1.75 1.54 -0.84
C GLU A 196 2.63 1.08 -1.99
N THR A 197 2.39 -0.12 -2.53
CA THR A 197 3.11 -0.70 -3.66
C THR A 197 2.99 0.18 -4.91
N LEU A 198 1.80 0.73 -5.19
CA LEU A 198 1.57 1.72 -6.25
C LEU A 198 2.28 3.06 -5.95
N TYR A 199 2.09 3.64 -4.76
CA TYR A 199 2.73 4.91 -4.40
C TYR A 199 4.26 4.83 -4.48
N LEU A 200 4.84 3.69 -4.06
CA LEU A 200 6.27 3.43 -4.09
C LEU A 200 6.77 3.20 -5.52
N ALA A 201 6.03 2.47 -6.35
CA ALA A 201 6.34 2.29 -7.77
C ALA A 201 6.37 3.63 -8.52
N VAL A 202 5.39 4.50 -8.28
CA VAL A 202 5.35 5.85 -8.87
C VAL A 202 6.52 6.70 -8.37
N LYS A 203 6.77 6.78 -7.06
CA LYS A 203 7.92 7.54 -6.55
C LYS A 203 9.27 7.01 -7.08
N MET A 204 9.50 5.69 -7.12
CA MET A 204 10.72 5.15 -7.73
C MET A 204 10.83 5.45 -9.23
N THR A 205 9.71 5.54 -9.96
CA THR A 205 9.69 5.96 -11.37
C THR A 205 10.11 7.42 -11.50
N ASP A 206 9.57 8.30 -10.65
CA ASP A 206 9.90 9.72 -10.63
C ASP A 206 11.38 9.94 -10.26
N HIS A 207 11.88 9.27 -9.21
CA HIS A 207 13.28 9.35 -8.80
C HIS A 207 14.24 8.79 -9.86
N TYR A 208 13.86 7.71 -10.57
CA TYR A 208 14.67 7.19 -11.66
C TYR A 208 14.73 8.16 -12.84
N LEU A 209 13.59 8.75 -13.22
CA LEU A 209 13.53 9.75 -14.30
C LEU A 209 14.20 11.08 -13.91
N ALA A 210 14.33 11.40 -12.63
CA ALA A 210 15.10 12.56 -12.17
C ALA A 210 16.62 12.40 -12.33
N VAL A 211 17.14 11.17 -12.51
CA VAL A 211 18.59 10.90 -12.66
C VAL A 211 18.97 10.17 -13.95
N SER A 212 17.98 9.70 -14.74
CA SER A 212 18.21 8.92 -15.95
C SER A 212 17.29 9.35 -17.09
N GLN A 213 17.89 9.85 -18.19
CA GLN A 213 17.15 10.19 -19.41
C GLN A 213 16.55 8.94 -20.06
N ALA A 214 15.24 8.96 -20.26
CA ALA A 214 14.48 7.84 -20.83
C ALA A 214 14.02 8.16 -22.26
N LYS A 215 13.62 7.09 -22.97
CA LYS A 215 12.89 7.20 -24.25
C LYS A 215 11.45 6.78 -24.04
N ARG A 216 10.56 7.25 -24.92
CA ARG A 216 9.13 6.93 -24.88
C ARG A 216 8.88 5.40 -24.89
N GLU A 217 9.64 4.66 -25.68
CA GLU A 217 9.48 3.21 -25.86
C GLU A 217 9.92 2.40 -24.62
N SER A 218 10.79 2.99 -23.78
CA SER A 218 11.23 2.40 -22.51
C SER A 218 10.37 2.80 -21.32
N LEU A 219 9.46 3.77 -21.46
CA LEU A 219 8.73 4.33 -20.31
C LEU A 219 7.81 3.30 -19.64
N GLN A 220 7.13 2.43 -20.40
CA GLN A 220 6.36 1.32 -19.82
C GLN A 220 7.28 0.28 -19.16
N LEU A 221 8.43 -0.04 -19.76
CA LEU A 221 9.42 -0.96 -19.15
C LEU A 221 9.95 -0.44 -17.81
N ILE A 222 10.16 0.88 -17.69
CA ILE A 222 10.54 1.51 -16.41
C ILE A 222 9.42 1.31 -15.39
N GLY A 223 8.18 1.72 -15.71
CA GLY A 223 7.05 1.63 -14.78
C GLY A 223 6.67 0.19 -14.36
N SER A 224 6.71 -0.78 -15.28
CA SER A 224 6.45 -2.17 -14.93
C SER A 224 7.56 -2.77 -14.05
N THR A 225 8.79 -2.31 -14.23
CA THR A 225 9.93 -2.75 -13.42
C THR A 225 9.95 -2.07 -12.04
N THR A 226 9.61 -0.78 -11.92
CA THR A 226 9.45 -0.14 -10.61
C THR A 226 8.29 -0.75 -9.83
N MET A 227 7.20 -1.14 -10.49
CA MET A 227 6.11 -1.90 -9.86
C MET A 227 6.56 -3.30 -9.41
N LEU A 228 7.39 -4.02 -10.16
CA LEU A 228 8.00 -5.27 -9.69
C LEU A 228 8.92 -5.05 -8.47
N ILE A 229 9.77 -4.02 -8.49
CA ILE A 229 10.66 -3.68 -7.36
C ILE A 229 9.83 -3.35 -6.11
N ALA A 230 8.80 -2.50 -6.25
CA ALA A 230 7.90 -2.14 -5.15
C ALA A 230 7.17 -3.38 -4.63
N SER A 231 6.67 -4.24 -5.52
CA SER A 231 5.99 -5.48 -5.13
C SER A 231 6.91 -6.36 -4.28
N LYS A 232 8.17 -6.56 -4.68
CA LYS A 232 9.14 -7.35 -3.91
C LYS A 232 9.55 -6.72 -2.57
N PHE A 233 9.24 -5.44 -2.34
CA PHE A 233 9.56 -4.72 -1.11
C PHE A 233 8.37 -4.68 -0.13
N GLU A 234 7.15 -4.46 -0.64
CA GLU A 234 5.94 -4.28 0.15
C GLU A 234 5.08 -5.55 0.27
N GLU A 235 5.07 -6.42 -0.74
CA GLU A 235 4.13 -7.56 -0.78
C GLU A 235 4.65 -8.80 -0.07
N ARG A 236 3.76 -9.44 0.71
CA ARG A 236 4.00 -10.78 1.27
C ARG A 236 4.21 -11.84 0.17
N ALA A 237 3.62 -11.64 -1.00
CA ALA A 237 3.68 -12.57 -2.13
C ALA A 237 3.63 -11.76 -3.45
N PRO A 238 4.76 -11.19 -3.90
CA PRO A 238 4.80 -10.39 -5.13
C PRO A 238 4.49 -11.22 -6.38
N PRO A 239 3.90 -10.62 -7.44
CA PRO A 239 3.82 -11.24 -8.75
C PRO A 239 5.22 -11.56 -9.29
N CYS A 240 5.34 -12.61 -10.11
CA CYS A 240 6.60 -13.02 -10.67
C CYS A 240 6.97 -12.19 -11.92
N VAL A 241 8.23 -12.30 -12.36
CA VAL A 241 8.71 -11.58 -13.55
C VAL A 241 7.83 -11.87 -14.78
N ASP A 242 7.35 -13.10 -14.95
CA ASP A 242 6.56 -13.49 -16.12
C ASP A 242 5.14 -12.90 -16.10
N ASP A 243 4.58 -12.60 -14.92
CA ASP A 243 3.31 -11.86 -14.79
C ASP A 243 3.46 -10.42 -15.30
N PHE A 244 4.60 -9.78 -14.98
CA PHE A 244 4.93 -8.45 -15.50
C PHE A 244 5.25 -8.43 -17.01
N LEU A 245 5.77 -9.53 -17.58
CA LEU A 245 5.88 -9.68 -19.04
C LEU A 245 4.49 -9.84 -19.68
N TYR A 246 3.63 -10.67 -19.08
CA TYR A 246 2.27 -10.91 -19.55
C TYR A 246 1.43 -9.63 -19.56
N ILE A 247 1.43 -8.83 -18.48
CA ILE A 247 0.63 -7.60 -18.43
C ILE A 247 1.15 -6.50 -19.37
N CYS A 248 2.43 -6.55 -19.75
CA CYS A 248 3.01 -5.73 -20.82
C CYS A 248 2.76 -6.28 -22.24
N ASP A 249 1.81 -7.22 -22.40
CA ASP A 249 1.49 -7.94 -23.65
C ASP A 249 2.72 -8.55 -24.36
N ASP A 250 3.65 -9.11 -23.57
CA ASP A 250 4.89 -9.75 -24.05
C ASP A 250 5.79 -8.84 -24.91
N ALA A 251 5.59 -7.51 -24.85
CA ALA A 251 6.35 -6.51 -25.61
C ALA A 251 7.84 -6.43 -25.24
N TYR A 252 8.23 -7.02 -24.11
CA TYR A 252 9.59 -7.02 -23.58
C TYR A 252 10.07 -8.45 -23.30
N LYS A 253 11.37 -8.70 -23.44
CA LYS A 253 11.99 -9.98 -23.05
C LYS A 253 12.34 -9.95 -21.56
N ARG A 254 12.30 -11.11 -20.89
CA ARG A 254 12.73 -11.28 -19.48
C ARG A 254 14.09 -10.63 -19.17
N SER A 255 15.04 -10.73 -20.09
CA SER A 255 16.37 -10.11 -19.94
C SER A 255 16.35 -8.57 -19.98
N GLN A 256 15.39 -7.94 -20.66
CA GLN A 256 15.24 -6.48 -20.68
C GLN A 256 14.66 -5.98 -19.35
N LEU A 257 13.69 -6.70 -18.78
CA LEU A 257 13.11 -6.39 -17.47
C LEU A 257 14.16 -6.55 -16.36
N ILE A 258 14.90 -7.66 -16.34
CA ILE A 258 16.00 -7.86 -15.38
C ILE A 258 17.12 -6.81 -15.54
N ALA A 259 17.46 -6.42 -16.77
CA ALA A 259 18.44 -5.35 -17.00
C ALA A 259 17.93 -3.97 -16.54
N MET A 260 16.65 -3.67 -16.74
CA MET A 260 16.02 -2.45 -16.22
C MET A 260 15.99 -2.44 -14.69
N GLU A 261 15.76 -3.59 -14.05
CA GLU A 261 15.73 -3.72 -12.59
C GLU A 261 17.08 -3.39 -11.97
N ILE A 262 18.16 -3.92 -12.56
CA ILE A 262 19.53 -3.60 -12.17
C ILE A 262 19.81 -2.10 -12.40
N SER A 263 19.38 -1.54 -13.54
CA SER A 263 19.56 -0.12 -13.87
C SER A 263 18.89 0.81 -12.86
N ILE A 264 17.63 0.53 -12.48
CA ILE A 264 16.87 1.32 -11.51
C ILE A 264 17.53 1.23 -10.12
N LEU A 265 17.82 0.02 -9.64
CA LEU A 265 18.41 -0.17 -8.31
C LEU A 265 19.80 0.47 -8.20
N GLN A 266 20.61 0.43 -9.27
CA GLN A 266 21.90 1.11 -9.31
C GLN A 266 21.75 2.64 -9.33
N ALA A 267 20.87 3.19 -10.17
CA ALA A 267 20.64 4.63 -10.25
C ALA A 267 20.09 5.24 -8.95
N LEU A 268 19.28 4.47 -8.21
CA LEU A 268 18.75 4.84 -6.89
C LEU A 268 19.67 4.46 -5.72
N ASN A 269 20.90 3.98 -5.98
CA ASN A 269 21.86 3.51 -4.97
C ASN A 269 21.27 2.48 -3.97
N PHE A 270 20.28 1.69 -4.40
CA PHE A 270 19.44 0.80 -3.60
C PHE A 270 18.64 1.47 -2.46
N ASP A 271 18.61 2.81 -2.34
CA ASP A 271 17.87 3.50 -1.28
C ASP A 271 16.37 3.67 -1.60
N ILE A 272 15.71 2.53 -1.81
CA ILE A 272 14.32 2.44 -2.29
C ILE A 272 13.24 2.52 -1.19
N ASN A 273 13.61 2.70 0.08
CA ASN A 273 12.63 2.83 1.17
C ASN A 273 12.06 4.26 1.25
N ILE A 274 11.33 4.68 0.21
CA ILE A 274 10.85 6.06 0.04
C ILE A 274 9.58 6.28 0.90
N PRO A 275 9.50 7.31 1.76
CA PRO A 275 8.27 7.63 2.49
C PRO A 275 7.11 7.99 1.53
N VAL A 276 6.02 7.21 1.59
CA VAL A 276 4.84 7.38 0.70
C VAL A 276 3.66 8.05 1.41
N PRO A 277 2.87 8.91 0.72
CA PRO A 277 1.77 9.67 1.33
C PRO A 277 0.76 8.81 2.08
N TYR A 278 0.40 7.64 1.53
CA TYR A 278 -0.66 6.82 2.11
C TYR A 278 -0.31 6.25 3.52
N ARG A 279 0.98 6.10 3.87
CA ARG A 279 1.39 5.72 5.23
C ARG A 279 1.04 6.84 6.24
N PHE A 280 1.39 8.08 5.92
CA PHE A 280 1.03 9.25 6.72
C PHE A 280 -0.49 9.46 6.78
N LEU A 281 -1.19 9.29 5.66
CA LEU A 281 -2.64 9.48 5.59
C LEU A 281 -3.40 8.59 6.57
N ARG A 282 -3.01 7.31 6.72
CA ARG A 282 -3.63 6.43 7.73
C ARG A 282 -3.35 6.88 9.16
N ARG A 283 -2.14 7.36 9.45
CA ARG A 283 -1.76 7.89 10.77
C ARG A 283 -2.59 9.11 11.14
N TYR A 284 -2.74 10.05 10.21
CA TYR A 284 -3.51 11.27 10.42
C TYR A 284 -5.02 11.02 10.46
N ALA A 285 -5.54 10.07 9.67
CA ALA A 285 -6.92 9.62 9.79
C ALA A 285 -7.25 9.05 11.19
N LYS A 286 -6.30 8.34 11.84
CA LYS A 286 -6.45 7.87 13.23
C LYS A 286 -6.59 9.03 14.24
N CYS A 287 -5.89 10.15 14.01
CA CYS A 287 -5.88 11.32 14.90
C CYS A 287 -7.26 11.99 15.08
N VAL A 288 -8.21 11.70 14.19
CA VAL A 288 -9.59 12.22 14.20
C VAL A 288 -10.63 11.09 14.11
N ASN A 289 -10.23 9.84 14.34
CA ASN A 289 -11.06 8.64 14.23
C ASN A 289 -11.88 8.58 12.93
N ALA A 290 -11.26 8.93 11.79
CA ALA A 290 -11.96 9.07 10.52
C ALA A 290 -12.46 7.72 9.99
N GLY A 291 -13.74 7.68 9.60
CA GLY A 291 -14.36 6.51 8.98
C GLY A 291 -13.64 6.04 7.71
N MET A 292 -13.76 4.74 7.40
CA MET A 292 -13.11 4.11 6.24
C MET A 292 -13.47 4.77 4.91
N ASP A 293 -14.69 5.30 4.81
CA ASP A 293 -15.20 6.07 3.67
C ASP A 293 -14.51 7.45 3.55
N THR A 294 -14.26 8.14 4.66
CA THR A 294 -13.48 9.40 4.72
C THR A 294 -12.01 9.16 4.39
N LEU A 295 -11.39 8.10 4.93
CA LEU A 295 -10.04 7.67 4.57
C LEU A 295 -9.96 7.28 3.08
N THR A 296 -11.01 6.71 2.50
CA THR A 296 -11.07 6.35 1.07
C THR A 296 -11.23 7.59 0.20
N LEU A 297 -12.02 8.59 0.59
CA LEU A 297 -12.09 9.89 -0.08
C LEU A 297 -10.75 10.62 -0.07
N ALA A 298 -10.06 10.65 1.08
CA ALA A 298 -8.72 11.25 1.16
C ALA A 298 -7.70 10.48 0.29
N ARG A 299 -7.81 9.15 0.22
CA ARG A 299 -6.95 8.30 -0.62
C ARG A 299 -7.21 8.52 -2.11
N PHE A 300 -8.47 8.69 -2.52
CA PHE A 300 -8.85 9.05 -3.89
C PHE A 300 -8.19 10.36 -4.35
N ILE A 301 -8.27 11.41 -3.53
CA ILE A 301 -7.63 12.71 -3.81
C ILE A 301 -6.11 12.54 -3.92
N CYS A 302 -5.52 11.76 -3.01
CA CYS A 302 -4.09 11.47 -2.99
C CYS A 302 -3.63 10.60 -4.18
N GLU A 303 -4.47 9.72 -4.71
CA GLU A 303 -4.15 8.84 -5.83
C GLU A 303 -4.33 9.55 -7.18
N LEU A 304 -5.29 10.49 -7.28
CA LEU A 304 -5.36 11.44 -8.40
C LEU A 304 -4.08 12.29 -8.48
N SER A 305 -3.57 12.76 -7.33
CA SER A 305 -2.35 13.59 -7.29
C SER A 305 -1.10 12.90 -7.83
N LEU A 306 -1.11 11.57 -8.01
CA LEU A 306 -0.02 10.84 -8.65
C LEU A 306 0.09 11.11 -10.16
N LEU A 307 -1.01 11.48 -10.82
CA LEU A 307 -1.03 11.76 -12.26
C LEU A 307 -0.27 13.06 -12.59
N GLU A 308 -0.44 14.08 -11.76
CA GLU A 308 0.05 15.44 -12.01
C GLU A 308 1.50 15.65 -11.58
N MET A 309 2.29 16.32 -12.42
CA MET A 309 3.67 16.69 -12.09
C MET A 309 3.77 17.70 -10.95
N GLU A 310 2.73 18.51 -10.72
CA GLU A 310 2.75 19.58 -9.70
C GLU A 310 2.90 19.05 -8.26
N PHE A 311 2.48 17.81 -7.99
CA PHE A 311 2.62 17.18 -6.66
C PHE A 311 3.90 16.35 -6.50
N VAL A 312 4.70 16.16 -7.57
CA VAL A 312 5.97 15.43 -7.49
C VAL A 312 6.96 16.05 -6.48
N PRO A 313 7.13 17.39 -6.43
CA PRO A 313 7.96 18.07 -5.41
C PRO A 313 7.34 18.14 -4.01
N VAL A 314 6.08 17.75 -3.83
CA VAL A 314 5.38 17.90 -2.54
C VAL A 314 5.77 16.73 -1.61
N ARG A 315 6.15 17.08 -0.38
CA ARG A 315 6.45 16.13 0.70
C ARG A 315 5.25 15.22 0.96
N ALA A 316 5.51 13.94 1.21
CA ALA A 316 4.50 12.90 1.33
C ALA A 316 3.56 13.11 2.52
N SER A 317 4.08 13.56 3.66
CA SER A 317 3.28 13.91 4.85
C SER A 317 2.41 15.14 4.61
N LEU A 318 2.96 16.18 3.95
CA LEU A 318 2.22 17.40 3.61
C LEU A 318 1.07 17.13 2.63
N LEU A 319 1.33 16.33 1.59
CA LEU A 319 0.32 15.89 0.62
C LEU A 319 -0.78 15.08 1.31
N ALA A 320 -0.42 14.14 2.19
CA ALA A 320 -1.37 13.37 2.97
C ALA A 320 -2.26 14.24 3.87
N SER A 321 -1.68 15.24 4.55
CA SER A 321 -2.43 16.19 5.37
C SER A 321 -3.41 17.04 4.55
N ALA A 322 -2.98 17.57 3.40
CA ALA A 322 -3.84 18.36 2.53
C ALA A 322 -5.02 17.54 1.96
N CYS A 323 -4.76 16.31 1.50
CA CYS A 323 -5.79 15.37 1.06
C CYS A 323 -6.79 15.02 2.18
N LEU A 324 -6.32 14.84 3.41
CA LEU A 324 -7.18 14.57 4.57
C LEU A 324 -8.05 15.78 4.92
N LEU A 325 -7.50 17.00 4.93
CA LEU A 325 -8.26 18.21 5.23
C LEU A 325 -9.42 18.41 4.23
N ILE A 326 -9.17 18.23 2.93
CA ILE A 326 -10.23 18.29 1.91
C ILE A 326 -11.31 17.23 2.18
N ALA A 327 -10.93 16.00 2.52
CA ALA A 327 -11.88 14.92 2.80
C ALA A 327 -12.72 15.14 4.07
N LEU A 328 -12.14 15.73 5.12
CA LEU A 328 -12.85 16.11 6.35
C LEU A 328 -13.88 17.21 6.08
N VAL A 329 -13.46 18.29 5.41
CA VAL A 329 -14.33 19.44 5.10
C VAL A 329 -15.41 19.06 4.08
N THR A 330 -15.12 18.21 3.10
CA THR A 330 -16.11 17.68 2.13
C THR A 330 -17.21 16.84 2.80
N LYS A 331 -16.97 16.35 4.03
CA LYS A 331 -17.89 15.48 4.78
C LYS A 331 -18.43 16.12 6.05
N ASP A 332 -18.24 17.43 6.22
CA ASP A 332 -18.67 18.21 7.39
C ASP A 332 -18.13 17.65 8.74
N LEU A 333 -16.92 17.08 8.72
CA LEU A 333 -16.23 16.52 9.88
C LEU A 333 -15.29 17.53 10.57
N GLY A 334 -15.43 18.82 10.22
CA GLY A 334 -14.54 19.90 10.67
C GLY A 334 -13.28 20.06 9.82
N GLY A 335 -12.33 20.83 10.35
CA GLY A 335 -11.06 21.18 9.70
C GLY A 335 -9.83 20.58 10.39
N TRP A 336 -8.71 21.30 10.32
CA TRP A 336 -7.46 20.86 10.92
C TRP A 336 -7.49 21.01 12.45
N THR A 337 -7.18 19.94 13.18
CA THR A 337 -7.26 19.91 14.65
C THR A 337 -5.88 20.04 15.29
N GLN A 338 -5.84 20.41 16.58
CA GLN A 338 -4.56 20.45 17.33
C GLN A 338 -3.86 19.09 17.39
N CYS A 339 -4.60 17.98 17.44
CA CYS A 339 -4.05 16.62 17.37
C CYS A 339 -3.42 16.34 15.99
N LEU A 340 -4.09 16.74 14.89
CA LEU A 340 -3.53 16.67 13.55
C LEU A 340 -2.28 17.55 13.40
N GLN A 341 -2.28 18.77 13.93
CA GLN A 341 -1.11 19.65 13.96
C GLN A 341 0.05 19.04 14.78
N PHE A 342 -0.23 18.39 15.90
CA PHE A 342 0.79 17.71 16.72
C PHE A 342 1.45 16.52 16.00
N HIS A 343 0.66 15.59 15.43
CA HIS A 343 1.20 14.39 14.76
C HIS A 343 1.76 14.68 13.36
N SER A 344 1.28 15.72 12.67
CA SER A 344 1.80 16.09 11.34
C SER A 344 2.90 17.14 11.37
N GLY A 345 2.97 17.98 12.40
CA GLY A 345 3.85 19.14 12.46
C GLY A 345 3.48 20.26 11.47
N TYR A 346 2.27 20.26 10.90
CA TYR A 346 1.80 21.28 9.96
C TYR A 346 0.65 22.11 10.54
N SER A 347 0.78 23.43 10.40
CA SER A 347 -0.29 24.41 10.60
C SER A 347 -1.30 24.41 9.45
N VAL A 348 -2.39 25.15 9.58
CA VAL A 348 -3.38 25.33 8.51
C VAL A 348 -2.76 26.07 7.31
N GLU A 349 -1.90 27.03 7.63
CA GLU A 349 -1.18 27.90 6.73
C GLU A 349 -0.14 27.14 5.88
N ASP A 350 0.48 26.10 6.45
CA ASP A 350 1.35 25.16 5.71
C ASP A 350 0.57 24.33 4.67
N LEU A 351 -0.67 23.94 4.99
CA LEU A 351 -1.50 23.11 4.09
C LEU A 351 -2.11 23.93 2.95
N ALA A 352 -2.48 25.19 3.21
CA ALA A 352 -3.31 26.01 2.32
C ALA A 352 -2.80 26.11 0.86
N PRO A 353 -1.48 26.21 0.55
CA PRO A 353 -0.98 26.20 -0.81
C PRO A 353 -1.21 24.88 -1.56
N VAL A 354 -1.11 23.74 -0.86
CA VAL A 354 -1.31 22.41 -1.45
C VAL A 354 -2.80 22.08 -1.56
N VAL A 355 -3.60 22.49 -0.57
CA VAL A 355 -5.06 22.33 -0.59
C VAL A 355 -5.71 23.06 -1.77
N ARG A 356 -5.23 24.26 -2.12
CA ARG A 356 -5.71 25.01 -3.30
C ARG A 356 -5.41 24.27 -4.61
N LYS A 357 -4.15 23.85 -4.83
CA LYS A 357 -3.75 23.05 -6.00
C LYS A 357 -4.55 21.74 -6.13
N LEU A 358 -4.77 21.03 -5.02
CA LEU A 358 -5.61 19.83 -5.00
C LEU A 358 -7.08 20.14 -5.31
N HIS A 359 -7.60 21.29 -4.89
CA HIS A 359 -8.95 21.73 -5.24
C HIS A 359 -9.07 22.03 -6.73
N ASP A 360 -8.13 22.78 -7.30
CA ASP A 360 -8.04 23.09 -8.74
C ASP A 360 -7.96 21.80 -9.58
N MET A 361 -7.17 20.80 -9.16
CA MET A 361 -7.11 19.46 -9.76
C MET A 361 -8.46 18.71 -9.68
N LEU A 362 -9.18 18.79 -8.56
CA LEU A 362 -10.44 18.07 -8.37
C LEU A 362 -11.58 18.64 -9.22
N ILE A 363 -11.68 19.97 -9.34
CA ILE A 363 -12.70 20.67 -10.13
C ILE A 363 -12.40 20.70 -11.63
N SER A 364 -11.15 20.46 -12.03
CA SER A 364 -10.74 20.44 -13.44
C SER A 364 -11.50 19.35 -14.22
N PRO A 365 -11.90 19.62 -15.48
CA PRO A 365 -12.60 18.64 -16.31
C PRO A 365 -11.79 17.33 -16.44
N PRO A 366 -12.37 16.16 -16.10
CA PRO A 366 -11.64 14.89 -16.20
C PRO A 366 -11.21 14.57 -17.64
N ASP A 367 -9.93 14.27 -17.86
CA ASP A 367 -9.49 13.68 -19.14
C ASP A 367 -10.05 12.26 -19.23
N SER A 368 -10.83 11.99 -20.29
CA SER A 368 -11.39 10.67 -20.57
C SER A 368 -10.35 9.59 -20.88
N LYS A 369 -9.07 9.98 -21.08
CA LYS A 369 -7.93 9.07 -21.26
C LYS A 369 -7.25 8.68 -19.94
N LEU A 370 -7.46 9.44 -18.86
CA LEU A 370 -6.85 9.24 -17.53
C LEU A 370 -7.96 8.89 -16.51
N ALA A 371 -8.80 7.94 -16.91
CA ALA A 371 -10.07 7.65 -16.26
C ALA A 371 -9.98 6.53 -15.20
N VAL A 372 -8.84 5.84 -15.05
CA VAL A 372 -8.76 4.63 -14.19
C VAL A 372 -8.97 4.97 -12.74
N VAL A 373 -8.28 5.99 -12.19
CA VAL A 373 -8.42 6.39 -10.78
C VAL A 373 -9.87 6.78 -10.48
N ARG A 374 -10.51 7.60 -11.31
CA ARG A 374 -11.93 7.98 -11.11
C ARG A 374 -12.86 6.77 -11.26
N SER A 375 -12.58 5.83 -12.17
CA SER A 375 -13.38 4.61 -12.36
C SER A 375 -13.28 3.64 -11.18
N LYS A 376 -12.07 3.45 -10.64
CA LYS A 376 -11.77 2.66 -9.44
C LYS A 376 -12.57 3.20 -8.24
N TYR A 377 -12.38 4.47 -7.91
CA TYR A 377 -13.02 5.10 -6.74
C TYR A 377 -14.51 5.45 -6.95
N ALA A 378 -15.06 5.29 -8.16
CA ALA A 378 -16.51 5.30 -8.40
C ALA A 378 -17.18 3.95 -8.08
N HIS A 379 -16.42 2.88 -7.81
CA HIS A 379 -16.97 1.57 -7.47
C HIS A 379 -17.40 1.48 -6.00
N LYS A 380 -18.42 0.64 -5.72
CA LYS A 380 -19.03 0.51 -4.38
C LYS A 380 -18.10 0.01 -3.28
N VAL A 381 -17.07 -0.76 -3.63
CA VAL A 381 -16.02 -1.20 -2.70
C VAL A 381 -15.20 -0.01 -2.17
N PHE A 382 -15.12 1.09 -2.93
CA PHE A 382 -14.47 2.34 -2.56
C PHE A 382 -15.48 3.42 -2.14
N PHE A 383 -16.67 3.01 -1.65
CA PHE A 383 -17.76 3.89 -1.18
C PHE A 383 -18.27 4.91 -2.24
N GLU A 384 -18.02 4.67 -3.52
CA GLU A 384 -18.40 5.55 -4.64
C GLU A 384 -17.86 7.00 -4.52
N VAL A 385 -16.75 7.20 -3.77
CA VAL A 385 -16.24 8.54 -3.40
C VAL A 385 -15.87 9.44 -4.59
N ALA A 386 -15.52 8.87 -5.74
CA ALA A 386 -15.25 9.66 -6.95
C ALA A 386 -16.51 10.29 -7.59
N LEU A 387 -17.71 9.89 -7.12
CA LEU A 387 -18.99 10.47 -7.50
C LEU A 387 -19.48 11.54 -6.51
N MET A 388 -18.77 11.77 -5.40
CA MET A 388 -19.11 12.82 -4.45
C MET A 388 -18.85 14.21 -5.04
N PRO A 389 -19.76 15.19 -4.85
CA PRO A 389 -19.50 16.58 -5.23
C PRO A 389 -18.25 17.12 -4.55
N THR A 390 -17.36 17.74 -5.32
CA THR A 390 -16.22 18.46 -4.76
C THR A 390 -16.73 19.66 -3.96
N VAL A 391 -16.21 19.85 -2.73
CA VAL A 391 -16.54 20.99 -1.88
C VAL A 391 -16.20 22.32 -2.57
N SER A 392 -16.96 23.38 -2.28
CA SER A 392 -16.69 24.71 -2.85
C SER A 392 -15.41 25.32 -2.24
N LEU A 393 -14.66 26.06 -3.07
CA LEU A 393 -13.45 26.78 -2.61
C LEU A 393 -13.79 27.73 -1.45
N GLU A 394 -14.93 28.43 -1.50
CA GLU A 394 -15.37 29.31 -0.42
C GLU A 394 -15.53 28.58 0.93
N THR A 395 -15.95 27.32 0.93
CA THR A 395 -16.05 26.51 2.15
C THR A 395 -14.67 26.06 2.64
N LEU A 396 -13.77 25.64 1.74
CA LEU A 396 -12.38 25.33 2.11
C LEU A 396 -11.68 26.57 2.69
N GLU A 397 -11.84 27.74 2.09
CA GLU A 397 -11.30 29.03 2.56
C GLU A 397 -11.88 29.51 3.90
N ARG A 398 -12.80 28.78 4.53
CA ARG A 398 -13.20 29.00 5.94
C ARG A 398 -12.41 28.14 6.93
N PHE A 399 -11.71 27.11 6.44
CA PHE A 399 -10.82 26.22 7.19
C PHE A 399 -9.33 26.41 6.81
N LEU A 400 -9.01 27.45 6.01
CA LEU A 400 -7.65 27.85 5.59
C LEU A 400 -7.24 29.23 6.12
N LYS A 401 -7.72 29.60 7.32
CA LYS A 401 -7.61 30.93 7.95
C LYS A 401 -7.48 30.82 9.47
#